data_AF-A0A7X8YWF3-F1
#
_entry.id   AF-A0A7X8YWF3-F1
#
_cell.length_a   1.000
_cell.length_b   1.000
_cell.length_c   1.000
_cell.angle_alpha   90.00
_cell.angle_beta   90.00
_cell.angle_gamma   90.00
#
_symmetry.space_group_name_H-M   'P 1'
#
loop_
_entity.id
_entity.type
_entity.pdbx_description
1 polymer ?
#
loop_
_entity_poly.entity_id
_entity_poly.type
_entity_poly.pdbx_seq_one_letter_code
_entity_poly.pdbx_strand_id
1 'polypeptide(L)' 'MGADKKNIDVEPGRQVVRGTSLIGPKDSGPPTWVDVKDGRITRIRPLDYESKYDKKDFNVWKMEARGK' A
#
# COMPACT_ATOMS: atom_id res chain seq x y z
N MET A 1 -11.38 24.79 -8.19
CA MET A 1 -9.90 24.82 -8.14
C MET A 1 -9.40 23.40 -8.29
N GLY A 2 -8.92 23.03 -9.48
CA GLY A 2 -8.46 21.67 -9.75
C GLY A 2 -7.10 21.45 -9.13
N ALA A 3 -6.94 20.36 -8.36
CA ALA A 3 -5.65 19.97 -7.81
C ALA A 3 -4.62 19.80 -8.95
N ASP A 4 -3.45 20.40 -8.79
CA ASP A 4 -2.32 20.29 -9.71
C ASP A 4 -2.03 18.82 -10.02
N LYS A 5 -2.30 18.43 -11.27
CA LYS A 5 -1.96 17.10 -11.78
C LYS A 5 -0.48 17.06 -12.12
N LYS A 6 0.38 16.90 -11.10
CA LYS A 6 1.75 16.45 -11.34
C LYS A 6 1.69 14.98 -11.73
N ASN A 7 1.80 14.69 -13.02
CA ASN A 7 2.10 13.34 -13.48
C ASN A 7 3.46 12.97 -12.87
N ILE A 8 3.44 12.07 -11.89
CA ILE A 8 4.66 11.57 -11.27
C ILE A 8 5.31 10.65 -12.30
N ASP A 9 6.41 11.10 -12.87
CA ASP A 9 7.23 10.26 -13.73
C ASP A 9 7.87 9.18 -12.86
N VAL A 10 7.53 7.91 -13.14
CA VAL A 10 7.88 6.79 -12.27
C VAL A 10 9.15 6.16 -12.87
N GLU A 11 10.30 6.45 -12.27
CA GLU A 11 11.59 5.92 -12.74
C GLU A 11 11.55 4.38 -12.94
N PRO A 12 12.27 3.83 -13.93
CA PRO A 12 12.31 2.38 -14.16
C PRO A 12 12.80 1.62 -12.93
N GLY A 13 12.00 0.68 -12.42
CA GLY A 13 12.33 -0.13 -11.25
C GLY A 13 11.79 0.41 -9.91
N ARG A 14 10.82 1.33 -9.97
CA ARG A 14 10.25 1.97 -8.79
C ARG A 14 8.99 1.24 -8.30
N GLN A 15 8.90 1.10 -6.98
CA GLN A 15 7.73 0.62 -6.27
C GLN A 15 6.95 1.81 -5.68
N VAL A 16 5.63 1.81 -5.86
CA VAL A 16 4.73 2.87 -5.34
C VAL A 16 3.58 2.26 -4.54
N VAL A 17 3.00 3.05 -3.62
CA VAL A 17 1.77 2.68 -2.91
C VAL A 17 0.59 3.35 -3.60
N ARG A 18 -0.44 2.59 -3.95
CA ARG A 18 -1.69 3.10 -4.58
C ARG A 18 -2.91 2.42 -3.96
N GLY A 19 -4.04 3.12 -3.92
CA GLY A 19 -5.33 2.50 -3.58
C GLY A 19 -5.86 1.69 -4.76
N THR A 20 -6.29 0.44 -4.55
CA THR A 20 -6.79 -0.43 -5.64
C THR A 20 -8.25 -0.78 -5.46
N SER A 21 -9.10 -0.34 -6.39
CA SER A 21 -10.53 -0.67 -6.46
C SER A 21 -10.96 -0.83 -7.92
N LEU A 22 -11.95 -1.67 -8.17
CA LEU A 22 -12.49 -1.90 -9.53
C LEU A 22 -13.37 -0.74 -10.01
N ILE A 23 -14.16 -0.14 -9.11
CA ILE A 23 -15.19 0.86 -9.46
C ILE A 23 -15.04 2.14 -8.59
N GLY A 24 -14.12 2.15 -7.63
CA GLY A 24 -13.88 3.31 -6.76
C GLY A 24 -13.25 4.49 -7.50
N PRO A 25 -13.56 5.74 -7.11
CA PRO A 25 -12.91 6.90 -7.70
C PRO A 25 -11.42 6.93 -7.34
N LYS A 26 -10.54 6.80 -8.35
CA LYS A 26 -9.07 6.94 -8.20
C LYS A 26 -8.51 5.99 -7.12
N ASP A 27 -7.64 6.49 -6.24
CA ASP A 27 -6.95 5.73 -5.20
C ASP A 27 -7.82 5.56 -3.93
N SER A 28 -9.09 5.14 -4.09
CA SER A 28 -10.04 5.00 -2.96
C SER A 28 -10.16 3.57 -2.41
N GLY A 29 -9.41 2.62 -2.95
CA GLY A 29 -9.43 1.23 -2.50
C GLY A 29 -8.37 0.91 -1.44
N PRO A 30 -8.32 -0.34 -0.93
CA PRO A 30 -7.27 -0.78 -0.03
C PRO A 30 -5.88 -0.51 -0.63
N PRO A 31 -4.89 -0.11 0.20
CA PRO A 31 -3.56 0.19 -0.30
C PRO A 31 -2.86 -1.09 -0.78
N THR A 32 -2.18 -0.95 -1.91
CA THR A 32 -1.37 -2.00 -2.52
C THR A 32 0.01 -1.48 -2.87
N TRP A 33 0.98 -2.39 -2.89
CA TRP A 33 2.25 -2.16 -3.53
C TRP A 33 2.10 -2.41 -5.03
N VAL A 34 2.52 -1.44 -5.84
CA VAL A 34 2.51 -1.50 -7.29
C VAL A 34 3.95 -1.37 -7.78
N ASP A 35 4.45 -2.42 -8.42
CA ASP A 35 5.77 -2.42 -9.05
C ASP A 35 5.65 -1.89 -10.48
N VAL A 36 6.45 -0.89 -10.81
CA VAL A 36 6.46 -0.23 -12.13
C VAL A 36 7.83 -0.39 -12.78
N LYS A 37 7.83 -0.90 -14.01
CA LYS A 37 9.01 -1.04 -14.85
C LYS A 37 8.71 -0.51 -16.24
N ASP A 38 9.58 0.34 -16.76
CA ASP A 38 9.45 0.93 -18.11
C ASP A 38 8.07 1.58 -18.35
N GLY A 39 7.56 2.28 -17.33
CA GLY A 39 6.24 2.94 -17.35
C GLY A 39 5.04 1.99 -17.28
N ARG A 40 5.25 0.67 -17.12
CA ARG A 40 4.19 -0.34 -17.04
C ARG A 40 4.11 -0.97 -15.65
N ILE A 41 2.90 -1.27 -15.22
CA ILE A 41 2.67 -2.05 -14.01
C ILE A 41 3.03 -3.51 -14.30
N THR A 42 3.97 -4.06 -13.53
CA THR A 42 4.38 -5.47 -13.65
C THR A 42 3.78 -6.35 -12.56
N ARG A 43 3.43 -5.77 -11.41
CA ARG A 43 2.86 -6.49 -10.28
C ARG A 43 2.06 -5.57 -9.37
N ILE A 44 0.96 -6.11 -8.85
CA ILE A 44 0.15 -5.51 -7.78
C ILE A 44 0.07 -6.54 -6.65
N ARG A 45 0.31 -6.12 -5.41
CA ARG A 45 0.20 -6.98 -4.21
C ARG A 45 -0.33 -6.18 -3.02
N PRO A 46 -0.97 -6.81 -2.01
CA PRO A 46 -1.38 -6.12 -0.80
C PRO A 46 -0.23 -5.36 -0.15
N LEU A 47 -0.54 -4.21 0.47
CA LEU A 47 0.44 -3.52 1.29
C LEU A 47 0.84 -4.40 2.48
N ASP A 48 2.14 -4.61 2.64
CA ASP A 48 2.70 -5.19 3.86
C ASP A 48 2.81 -4.09 4.93
N TYR A 49 1.83 -4.05 5.84
CA TYR A 49 1.75 -3.06 6.91
C TYR A 49 2.87 -3.18 7.94
N GLU A 50 3.48 -4.36 8.06
CA GLU A 50 4.52 -4.66 9.05
C GLU A 50 5.92 -4.31 8.53
N SER A 51 6.09 -4.14 7.20
CA SER A 51 7.39 -3.98 6.52
C SER A 51 8.34 -2.90 7.06
N LYS A 52 7.83 -1.90 7.81
CA LYS A 52 8.63 -0.80 8.37
C LYS A 52 8.93 -0.92 9.86
N TYR A 53 8.43 -1.95 10.53
CA TYR A 53 8.47 -2.07 12.00
C TYR A 53 9.05 -3.41 12.42
N ASP A 54 9.73 -3.46 13.57
CA ASP A 54 10.09 -4.73 14.20
C ASP A 54 8.87 -5.26 14.98
N LYS A 55 8.60 -6.55 14.84
CA LYS A 55 7.50 -7.23 15.56
C LYS A 55 7.67 -7.14 17.08
N LYS A 56 8.90 -6.97 17.57
CA LYS A 56 9.19 -6.76 18.99
C LYS A 56 8.59 -5.47 19.54
N ASP A 57 8.39 -4.47 18.69
CA ASP A 57 7.82 -3.18 19.08
C ASP A 57 6.28 -3.19 19.07
N PHE A 58 5.67 -4.32 18.71
CA PHE A 58 4.21 -4.42 18.61
C PHE A 58 3.57 -4.61 19.98
N ASN A 59 2.72 -3.66 20.36
CA ASN A 59 1.85 -3.76 21.53
C ASN A 59 0.55 -4.50 21.16
N VAL A 60 0.65 -5.77 20.77
CA VAL A 60 -0.52 -6.59 20.42
C VAL A 60 -1.41 -6.82 21.63
N TRP A 61 -2.72 -6.84 21.41
CA TRP A 61 -3.67 -7.17 22.47
C TRP A 61 -3.51 -8.63 22.86
N LYS A 62 -3.28 -8.87 24.15
CA LYS A 62 -3.26 -10.22 24.71
C LYS A 62 -4.70 -10.65 24.96
N MET A 63 -5.16 -11.65 24.23
CA MET A 63 -6.48 -12.26 24.44
C MET A 63 -6.29 -13.55 25.24
N GLU A 64 -6.88 -13.62 26.42
CA GLU A 64 -6.88 -14.79 27.29
C GLU A 64 -8.27 -15.44 27.25
N ALA A 65 -8.31 -16.75 27.00
CA ALA A 65 -9.58 -17.46 26.90
C ALA A 65 -10.05 -17.84 28.30
N ARG A 66 -11.26 -17.40 28.68
CA ARG A 66 -11.89 -17.71 29.99
C ARG A 66 -11.20 -17.05 31.18
N GLY A 67 -10.55 -15.91 30.97
CA GLY A 67 -9.88 -15.15 32.03
C GLY A 67 -8.63 -15.86 32.59
N LYS A 68 -8.02 -16.74 31.79
CA LYS A 68 -6.73 -17.39 32.04
C LYS A 68 -5.94 -17.56 30.73
#